data_AF-A0A963PSS0-F1
#
_entry.id   AF-A0A963PSS0-F1
#
_cell.length_a   1.000
_cell.length_b   1.000
_cell.length_c   1.000
_cell.angle_alpha   90.00
_cell.angle_beta   90.00
_cell.angle_gamma   90.00
#
_symmetry.space_group_name_H-M   'P 1'
#
loop_
_entity.id
_entity.type
_entity.pdbx_description
1 polymer ?
#
loop_
_entity_poly.entity_id
_entity_poly.type
_entity_poly.pdbx_seq_one_letter_code
_entity_poly.pdbx_strand_id
1 'polypeptide(L)'
;EMLTQREHPKLALVKPTLRLSDLLLKAPGMLGLHLALDAVETPTRVRVWDDMVKAWDMGNLAAQWFSDYLSTPARVVRFDPDETRLADRAWTGEAEAPVEFADGFPLLVASLDSLGDLNRRLAEAGAAPVTMARFRPNLVLSGLQPWDEDHLDLLEIDTDDGPVRLKLVKPCSRCQIPNVDPTTGEM
;
A
#
# COMPACT_ATOMS: atom_id res chain seq x y z
N GLU A 1 6.18 -2.84 17.21
CA GLU A 1 6.31 -3.54 15.91
C GLU A 1 5.28 -2.97 14.95
N MET A 2 5.48 -3.12 13.64
CA MET A 2 4.52 -2.68 12.62
C MET A 2 3.26 -3.57 12.67
N LEU A 3 2.08 -2.97 12.55
CA LEU A 3 0.82 -3.71 12.40
C LEU A 3 0.45 -3.78 10.92
N THR A 4 0.12 -4.98 10.43
CA THR A 4 -0.15 -5.21 9.00
C THR A 4 -1.55 -5.75 8.75
N GLN A 5 -2.06 -5.61 7.52
CA GLN A 5 -3.29 -6.29 7.09
C GLN A 5 -3.16 -7.83 7.08
N ARG A 6 -1.94 -8.38 7.15
CA ARG A 6 -1.71 -9.83 7.27
C ARG A 6 -2.16 -10.34 8.64
N GLU A 7 -1.90 -9.56 9.69
CA GLU A 7 -2.25 -9.90 11.07
C GLU A 7 -3.60 -9.30 11.48
N HIS A 8 -3.94 -8.14 10.92
CA HIS A 8 -5.17 -7.40 11.22
C HIS A 8 -5.94 -7.08 9.92
N PRO A 9 -6.64 -8.05 9.30
CA PRO A 9 -7.43 -7.86 8.07
C PRO A 9 -8.42 -6.69 8.12
N LYS A 10 -8.96 -6.38 9.30
CA LYS A 10 -9.83 -5.21 9.55
C LYS A 10 -9.21 -3.87 9.12
N LEU A 11 -7.89 -3.76 9.06
CA LEU A 11 -7.21 -2.57 8.53
C LEU A 11 -7.60 -2.27 7.07
N ALA A 12 -8.10 -3.24 6.30
CA ALA A 12 -8.62 -3.01 4.93
C ALA A 12 -9.90 -2.16 4.90
N LEU A 13 -10.61 -2.07 6.03
CA LEU A 13 -11.85 -1.31 6.18
C LEU A 13 -11.61 0.12 6.65
N VAL A 14 -10.37 0.48 7.02
CA VAL A 14 -10.01 1.87 7.28
C VAL A 14 -9.95 2.60 5.94
N LYS A 15 -10.89 3.52 5.70
CA LYS A 15 -11.01 4.28 4.46
C LYS A 15 -10.47 5.70 4.66
N PRO A 16 -9.33 6.03 4.05
CA PRO A 16 -8.83 7.40 4.02
C PRO A 16 -9.59 8.25 3.01
N THR A 17 -9.77 9.53 3.33
CA THR A 17 -10.21 10.58 2.40
C THR A 17 -9.28 11.77 2.59
N LEU A 18 -8.44 12.02 1.58
CA LEU A 18 -7.57 13.19 1.58
C LEU A 18 -8.40 14.44 1.26
N ARG A 19 -8.26 15.47 2.08
CA ARG A 19 -8.86 16.79 1.88
C ARG A 19 -7.73 17.83 1.83
N LEU A 20 -8.11 19.09 1.62
CA LEU A 20 -7.14 20.18 1.45
C LEU A 20 -6.19 20.33 2.65
N SER A 21 -6.69 20.15 3.87
CA SER A 21 -5.94 20.39 5.11
C SER A 21 -5.79 19.16 6.01
N ASP A 22 -6.60 18.12 5.80
CA ASP A 22 -6.63 16.94 6.66
C ASP A 22 -6.79 15.63 5.88
N LEU A 23 -6.44 14.55 6.56
CA LEU A 23 -6.76 13.18 6.21
C LEU A 23 -7.90 12.73 7.13
N LEU A 24 -9.08 12.52 6.55
CA LEU A 24 -10.19 11.92 7.28
C LEU A 24 -10.11 10.39 7.17
N LEU A 25 -10.07 9.70 8.30
CA LEU A 25 -10.15 8.25 8.39
C LEU A 25 -11.54 7.84 8.90
N LYS A 26 -12.15 6.88 8.22
CA LYS A 26 -13.39 6.21 8.65
C LYS A 26 -13.18 4.72 8.73
N ALA A 27 -13.81 4.08 9.71
CA ALA A 27 -13.90 2.63 9.81
C ALA A 27 -15.23 2.22 10.46
N PRO A 28 -15.72 0.98 10.24
CA PRO A 28 -16.95 0.49 10.85
C PRO A 28 -16.93 0.61 12.38
N GLY A 29 -18.00 1.19 12.95
CA GLY A 29 -18.14 1.37 14.40
C GLY A 29 -17.34 2.53 15.00
N MET A 30 -16.56 3.26 14.19
CA MET A 30 -15.72 4.36 14.66
C MET A 30 -16.26 5.73 14.21
N LEU A 31 -16.09 6.74 15.06
CA LEU A 31 -16.24 8.14 14.65
C LEU A 31 -15.15 8.52 13.63
N GLY A 32 -15.41 9.54 12.82
CA GLY A 32 -14.41 10.06 11.88
C GLY A 32 -13.19 10.61 12.61
N LEU A 33 -11.99 10.13 12.27
CA LEU A 33 -10.72 10.65 12.78
C LEU A 33 -10.13 11.62 11.77
N HIS A 34 -9.87 12.85 12.21
CA HIS A 34 -9.22 13.88 11.40
C HIS A 34 -7.76 13.99 11.80
N LEU A 35 -6.85 13.80 10.84
CA LEU A 35 -5.42 13.99 11.02
C LEU A 35 -4.96 15.17 10.16
N ALA A 36 -4.40 16.22 10.76
CA ALA A 36 -3.87 17.35 10.02
C ALA A 36 -2.68 16.90 9.14
N LEU A 37 -2.61 17.40 7.91
CA LEU A 37 -1.53 17.05 6.98
C LEU A 37 -0.23 17.80 7.28
N ASP A 38 -0.32 18.96 7.91
CA ASP A 38 0.79 19.86 8.24
C ASP A 38 1.26 19.74 9.71
N ALA A 39 0.60 18.90 10.51
CA ALA A 39 0.95 18.71 11.91
C ALA A 39 1.46 17.30 12.22
N VAL A 40 2.45 17.25 13.10
CA VAL A 40 2.99 16.06 13.75
C VAL A 40 3.26 16.39 15.21
N GLU A 41 3.33 15.37 16.06
CA GLU A 41 3.68 15.56 17.46
C GLU A 41 5.17 15.31 17.70
N THR A 42 5.53 14.09 18.09
CA THR A 42 6.88 13.80 18.61
C THR A 42 7.70 12.96 17.64
N PRO A 43 9.01 13.25 17.48
CA PRO A 43 9.88 12.36 16.71
C PRO A 43 9.97 11.00 17.38
N THR A 44 9.97 9.94 16.58
CA THR A 44 10.07 8.57 17.05
C THR A 44 10.86 7.70 16.06
N ARG A 45 11.11 6.45 16.42
CA ARG A 45 11.68 5.45 15.52
C ARG A 45 10.78 4.24 15.46
N VAL A 46 10.58 3.72 14.26
CA VAL A 46 9.75 2.54 14.02
C VAL A 46 10.50 1.50 13.21
N ARG A 47 10.14 0.24 13.44
CA ARG A 47 10.65 -0.89 12.66
C ARG A 47 9.70 -1.19 11.51
N VAL A 48 10.21 -1.21 10.28
CA VAL A 48 9.52 -1.70 9.09
C VAL A 48 10.37 -2.80 8.50
N TRP A 49 9.90 -4.05 8.61
CA TRP A 49 10.70 -5.23 8.31
C TRP A 49 12.02 -5.23 9.11
N ASP A 50 13.16 -5.26 8.44
CA ASP A 50 14.48 -5.21 9.07
C ASP A 50 15.01 -3.78 9.25
N ASP A 51 14.29 -2.77 8.75
CA ASP A 51 14.72 -1.37 8.78
C ASP A 51 14.21 -0.63 10.01
N MET A 52 15.08 0.18 10.62
CA MET A 52 14.73 1.08 11.71
C MET A 52 14.75 2.53 11.23
N VAL A 53 13.58 3.11 10.95
CA VAL A 53 13.45 4.44 10.33
C VAL A 53 12.98 5.50 11.32
N LYS A 54 13.35 6.76 11.09
CA LYS A 54 12.71 7.89 11.77
C LYS A 54 11.28 8.05 11.27
N ALA A 55 10.42 8.46 12.20
CA ALA A 55 9.03 8.78 11.93
C ALA A 55 8.56 9.85 12.91
N TRP A 56 7.37 10.37 12.66
CA TRP A 56 6.70 11.31 13.53
C TRP A 56 5.43 10.67 14.08
N ASP A 57 5.25 10.74 15.39
CA ASP A 57 4.05 10.29 16.05
C ASP A 57 2.86 11.22 15.75
N MET A 58 1.69 10.64 15.44
CA MET A 58 0.47 11.38 15.09
C MET A 58 -0.46 11.63 16.28
N GLY A 59 -0.01 11.34 17.50
CA GLY A 59 -0.66 11.74 18.73
C GLY A 59 -1.57 10.72 19.39
N ASN A 60 -1.94 11.04 20.63
CA ASN A 60 -2.75 10.15 21.46
C ASN A 60 -4.16 9.95 20.92
N LEU A 61 -4.72 10.93 20.19
CA LEU A 61 -6.02 10.78 19.53
C LEU A 61 -5.97 9.69 18.45
N ALA A 62 -4.96 9.73 17.58
CA ALA A 62 -4.77 8.72 16.54
C ALA A 62 -4.48 7.34 17.15
N ALA A 63 -3.61 7.30 18.17
CA ALA A 63 -3.29 6.09 18.90
C ALA A 63 -4.52 5.44 19.54
N GLN A 64 -5.34 6.22 20.24
CA GLN A 64 -6.56 5.73 20.88
C GLN A 64 -7.54 5.19 19.84
N TRP A 65 -7.78 5.93 18.76
CA TRP A 65 -8.71 5.51 17.71
C TRP A 65 -8.32 4.17 17.08
N PHE A 66 -7.05 3.98 16.72
CA PHE A 66 -6.59 2.70 16.17
C PHE A 66 -6.56 1.60 17.23
N SER A 67 -6.23 1.94 18.48
CA SER A 67 -6.24 0.96 19.58
C SER A 67 -7.64 0.41 19.85
N ASP A 68 -8.65 1.28 19.84
CA ASP A 68 -10.05 0.89 19.99
C ASP A 68 -10.51 0.05 18.81
N TYR A 69 -10.22 0.49 17.59
CA TYR A 69 -10.63 -0.20 16.36
C TYR A 69 -10.03 -1.61 16.24
N LEU A 70 -8.74 -1.76 16.57
CA LEU A 70 -8.02 -3.02 16.49
C LEU A 70 -8.10 -3.86 17.78
N SER A 71 -8.63 -3.29 18.87
CA SER A 71 -8.62 -3.90 20.21
C SER A 71 -7.23 -4.34 20.66
N THR A 72 -6.20 -3.59 20.26
CA THR A 72 -4.77 -3.86 20.53
C THR A 72 -4.06 -2.51 20.62
N PRO A 73 -3.15 -2.28 21.58
CA PRO A 73 -2.40 -1.02 21.64
C PRO A 73 -1.69 -0.71 20.32
N ALA A 74 -2.04 0.42 19.71
CA ALA A 74 -1.54 0.85 18.40
C ALA A 74 -1.20 2.35 18.40
N ARG A 75 -0.22 2.74 17.60
CA ARG A 75 0.10 4.14 17.32
C ARG A 75 0.17 4.34 15.81
N VAL A 76 -0.21 5.55 15.38
CA VAL A 76 -0.07 5.97 13.99
C VAL A 76 1.15 6.86 13.90
N VAL A 77 1.97 6.60 12.89
CA VAL A 77 3.16 7.41 12.61
C VAL A 77 3.14 7.87 11.16
N ARG A 78 3.79 9.00 10.91
CA ARG A 78 4.09 9.52 9.57
C ARG A 78 5.58 9.36 9.29
N PHE A 79 5.94 9.00 8.06
CA PHE A 79 7.34 8.89 7.67
C PHE A 79 8.03 10.25 7.82
N ASP A 80 9.27 10.26 8.28
CA ASP A 80 10.05 11.49 8.41
C ASP A 80 10.60 11.89 7.04
N PRO A 81 10.28 13.08 6.48
CA PRO A 81 10.78 13.48 5.15
C PRO A 81 12.31 13.62 5.09
N ASP A 82 12.98 13.76 6.24
CA ASP A 82 14.45 13.80 6.33
C ASP A 82 15.08 12.39 6.47
N GLU A 83 14.28 11.33 6.43
CA GLU A 83 14.73 9.93 6.43
C GLU A 83 14.79 9.39 5.00
N THR A 84 15.74 8.49 4.73
CA THR A 84 15.85 7.85 3.42
C THR A 84 15.83 6.35 3.60
N ARG A 85 14.74 5.72 3.13
CA ARG A 85 14.62 4.27 3.00
C ARG A 85 14.48 3.92 1.52
N LEU A 86 15.46 3.21 0.98
CA LEU A 86 15.54 2.85 -0.44
C LEU A 86 15.06 1.42 -0.68
N ALA A 87 14.54 1.16 -1.87
CA ALA A 87 14.33 -0.19 -2.38
C ALA A 87 15.66 -0.96 -2.49
N ASP A 88 15.55 -2.29 -2.58
CA ASP A 88 16.70 -3.17 -2.69
C ASP A 88 17.50 -2.92 -3.99
N ARG A 89 18.74 -2.47 -3.82
CA ARG A 89 19.67 -2.13 -4.91
C ARG A 89 20.04 -3.33 -5.78
N ALA A 90 19.84 -4.56 -5.32
CA ALA A 90 19.97 -5.75 -6.16
C ALA A 90 19.01 -5.69 -7.36
N TRP A 91 17.89 -4.98 -7.24
CA TRP A 91 16.88 -4.82 -8.29
C TRP A 91 16.90 -3.44 -8.95
N THR A 92 17.27 -2.38 -8.23
CA THR A 92 17.28 -1.01 -8.78
C THR A 92 18.62 -0.54 -9.32
N GLY A 93 19.71 -1.27 -9.04
CA GLY A 93 21.07 -0.86 -9.42
C GLY A 93 21.46 0.47 -8.79
N GLU A 94 21.86 1.43 -9.62
CA GLU A 94 22.24 2.79 -9.18
C GLU A 94 21.03 3.72 -8.97
N ALA A 95 19.83 3.33 -9.43
CA ALA A 95 18.65 4.15 -9.28
C ALA A 95 18.22 4.23 -7.81
N GLU A 96 18.11 5.45 -7.29
CA GLU A 96 17.51 5.71 -5.99
C GLU A 96 15.99 5.62 -6.11
N ALA A 97 15.40 4.64 -5.43
CA ALA A 97 13.97 4.44 -5.37
C ALA A 97 13.51 4.48 -3.90
N PRO A 98 13.14 5.67 -3.37
CA PRO A 98 12.60 5.79 -2.03
C PRO A 98 11.29 5.01 -1.87
N VAL A 99 11.13 4.28 -0.77
CA VAL A 99 9.95 3.41 -0.52
C VAL A 99 9.13 3.80 0.71
N GLU A 100 9.62 4.73 1.53
CA GLU A 100 8.99 5.12 2.79
C GLU A 100 8.55 3.90 3.62
N PHE A 101 7.25 3.72 3.91
CA PHE A 101 6.69 2.56 4.61
C PHE A 101 6.22 1.41 3.68
N ALA A 102 6.34 1.53 2.36
CA ALA A 102 5.97 0.47 1.44
C ALA A 102 6.85 -0.78 1.61
N ASP A 103 6.32 -1.94 1.23
CA ASP A 103 6.97 -3.24 1.51
C ASP A 103 8.34 -3.39 0.86
N GLY A 104 8.52 -2.91 -0.38
CA GLY A 104 9.82 -3.05 -1.05
C GLY A 104 10.07 -2.19 -2.28
N PHE A 105 9.05 -1.66 -2.95
CA PHE A 105 9.19 -0.81 -4.14
C PHE A 105 8.11 0.29 -4.13
N PRO A 106 8.39 1.48 -4.71
CA PRO A 106 7.49 2.63 -4.63
C PRO A 106 6.20 2.46 -5.43
N LEU A 107 6.25 1.67 -6.50
CA LEU A 107 5.13 1.44 -7.39
C LEU A 107 4.91 -0.06 -7.60
N LEU A 108 3.64 -0.44 -7.60
CA LEU A 108 3.17 -1.74 -8.03
C LEU A 108 2.32 -1.58 -9.30
N VAL A 109 2.72 -2.28 -10.35
CA VAL A 109 1.99 -2.37 -11.62
C VAL A 109 1.23 -3.69 -11.66
N ALA A 110 0.01 -3.68 -12.20
CA ALA A 110 -0.79 -4.88 -12.46
C ALA A 110 -1.58 -4.71 -13.75
N SER A 111 -1.98 -5.80 -14.40
CA SER A 111 -2.81 -5.77 -15.61
C SER A 111 -4.26 -6.20 -15.35
N LEU A 112 -5.22 -5.53 -16.01
CA LEU A 112 -6.61 -5.99 -16.08
C LEU A 112 -6.72 -7.36 -16.77
N ASP A 113 -5.88 -7.62 -17.77
CA ASP A 113 -5.88 -8.87 -18.53
C ASP A 113 -5.42 -10.06 -17.67
N SER A 114 -4.43 -9.84 -16.81
CA SER A 114 -3.97 -10.82 -15.80
C SER A 114 -5.01 -11.08 -14.72
N LEU A 115 -5.70 -10.04 -14.25
CA LEU A 115 -6.83 -10.21 -13.34
C LEU A 115 -7.97 -11.01 -13.98
N GLY A 116 -8.23 -10.78 -15.28
CA GLY A 116 -9.22 -11.55 -16.05
C GLY A 116 -8.87 -13.04 -16.11
N ASP A 117 -7.62 -13.37 -16.44
CA ASP A 117 -7.17 -14.77 -16.45
C ASP A 117 -7.23 -15.41 -15.06
N LEU A 118 -6.79 -14.70 -14.02
CA LEU A 118 -6.91 -15.18 -12.64
C LEU A 118 -8.36 -15.51 -12.28
N ASN A 119 -9.29 -14.59 -12.57
CA ASN A 119 -10.70 -14.78 -12.27
C ASN A 119 -11.34 -15.94 -13.05
N ARG A 120 -10.87 -16.20 -14.28
CA ARG A 120 -11.27 -17.40 -15.03
C ARG A 120 -10.81 -18.68 -14.32
N ARG A 121 -9.55 -18.74 -13.89
CA ARG A 121 -9.01 -19.89 -13.15
C ARG A 121 -9.71 -20.09 -11.80
N LEU A 122 -10.06 -19.00 -11.11
CA LEU A 122 -10.85 -19.06 -9.88
C LEU A 122 -12.23 -19.66 -10.13
N ALA A 123 -12.91 -19.23 -11.20
CA ALA A 123 -14.22 -19.78 -11.57
C ALA A 123 -14.14 -21.29 -11.90
N GLU A 124 -13.10 -21.72 -12.62
CA GLU A 124 -12.84 -23.14 -12.90
C GLU A 124 -12.60 -23.96 -11.61
N ALA A 125 -12.01 -23.32 -10.60
CA ALA A 125 -11.83 -23.91 -9.26
C ALA A 125 -13.05 -23.76 -8.33
N GLY A 126 -14.17 -23.20 -8.81
CA GLY A 126 -15.39 -23.00 -8.03
C GLY A 126 -15.33 -21.85 -7.02
N ALA A 127 -14.37 -20.94 -7.15
CA ALA A 127 -14.22 -19.76 -6.30
C ALA A 127 -14.87 -18.52 -6.94
N ALA A 128 -15.26 -17.57 -6.10
CA ALA A 128 -15.77 -16.27 -6.55
C ALA A 128 -14.65 -15.41 -7.17
N PRO A 129 -14.97 -14.54 -8.13
CA PRO A 129 -13.98 -13.62 -8.71
C PRO A 129 -13.53 -12.58 -7.67
N VAL A 130 -12.30 -12.13 -7.81
CA VAL A 130 -11.69 -11.07 -7.01
C VAL A 130 -11.54 -9.77 -7.80
N THR A 131 -11.39 -8.66 -7.09
CA THR A 131 -11.20 -7.33 -7.68
C THR A 131 -9.74 -6.89 -7.59
N MET A 132 -9.36 -5.92 -8.44
CA MET A 132 -8.00 -5.38 -8.46
C MET A 132 -7.58 -4.78 -7.11
N ALA A 133 -8.53 -4.29 -6.31
CA ALA A 133 -8.30 -3.71 -4.99
C ALA A 133 -7.58 -4.68 -4.03
N ARG A 134 -7.72 -6.00 -4.22
CA ARG A 134 -7.03 -7.03 -3.41
C ARG A 134 -5.51 -7.03 -3.62
N PHE A 135 -5.04 -6.59 -4.78
CA PHE A 135 -3.62 -6.57 -5.15
C PHE A 135 -2.93 -5.23 -4.84
N ARG A 136 -3.72 -4.20 -4.52
CA ARG A 136 -3.25 -2.85 -4.14
C ARG A 136 -2.23 -2.22 -5.12
N PRO A 137 -2.44 -2.29 -6.45
CA PRO A 137 -1.53 -1.64 -7.39
C PRO A 137 -1.62 -0.12 -7.30
N ASN A 138 -0.54 0.55 -7.70
CA ASN A 138 -0.52 1.99 -7.96
C ASN A 138 -0.95 2.29 -9.40
N LEU A 139 -0.56 1.42 -10.34
CA LEU A 139 -0.85 1.54 -11.77
C LEU A 139 -1.50 0.27 -12.29
N VAL A 140 -2.60 0.42 -13.03
CA VAL A 140 -3.33 -0.69 -13.63
C VAL A 140 -3.31 -0.52 -15.15
N LEU A 141 -2.69 -1.46 -15.83
CA LEU A 141 -2.57 -1.50 -17.28
C LEU A 141 -3.73 -2.29 -17.92
N SER A 142 -3.95 -2.06 -19.21
CA SER A 142 -4.86 -2.84 -20.05
C SER A 142 -4.30 -2.97 -21.46
N GLY A 143 -4.81 -3.93 -22.22
CA GLY A 143 -4.40 -4.13 -23.62
C GLY A 143 -3.14 -4.98 -23.76
N LEU A 144 -2.80 -5.77 -22.73
CA LEU A 144 -1.70 -6.72 -22.74
C LEU A 144 -2.25 -8.14 -22.93
N GLN A 145 -1.40 -9.13 -23.24
CA GLN A 145 -1.80 -10.51 -22.93
C GLN A 145 -1.74 -10.73 -21.42
N PRO A 146 -2.53 -11.66 -20.86
CA PRO A 146 -2.41 -12.02 -19.46
C PRO A 146 -0.96 -12.34 -19.10
N TRP A 147 -0.49 -11.73 -18.01
CA TRP A 147 0.84 -11.86 -17.40
C TRP A 147 1.98 -11.17 -18.14
N ASP A 148 1.73 -10.50 -19.27
CA ASP A 148 2.77 -9.80 -20.02
C ASP A 148 3.37 -8.61 -19.25
N GLU A 149 2.70 -8.08 -18.22
CA GLU A 149 3.28 -7.04 -17.37
C GLU A 149 4.58 -7.47 -16.68
N ASP A 150 4.78 -8.78 -16.45
CA ASP A 150 6.01 -9.34 -15.87
C ASP A 150 7.19 -9.31 -16.84
N HIS A 151 6.93 -9.06 -18.14
CA HIS A 151 7.92 -9.04 -19.21
C HIS A 151 8.24 -7.62 -19.71
N LEU A 152 7.52 -6.61 -19.24
CA LEU A 152 7.80 -5.23 -19.59
C LEU A 152 9.08 -4.77 -18.89
N ASP A 153 9.99 -4.18 -19.65
CA ASP A 153 11.24 -3.63 -19.12
C ASP A 153 11.09 -2.16 -18.68
N LEU A 154 10.40 -1.37 -19.51
CA LEU A 154 10.21 0.06 -19.34
C LEU A 154 8.80 0.45 -19.76
N LEU A 155 8.14 1.27 -18.94
CA LEU A 155 6.94 2.01 -19.32
C LEU A 155 7.32 3.46 -19.59
N GLU A 156 6.88 4.00 -20.72
CA GLU A 156 6.93 5.43 -21.02
C GLU A 156 5.48 5.94 -21.09
N ILE A 157 5.17 6.95 -20.27
CA ILE A 157 3.83 7.53 -20.13
C ILE A 157 3.93 9.01 -20.47
N ASP A 158 3.28 9.43 -21.56
CA ASP A 158 3.19 10.85 -21.90
C ASP A 158 2.28 11.58 -20.89
N THR A 159 2.76 12.70 -20.35
CA THR A 159 2.00 13.60 -19.47
C THR A 159 2.09 15.03 -19.98
N ASP A 160 1.22 15.92 -19.49
CA ASP A 160 1.24 17.35 -19.85
C ASP A 160 2.58 18.03 -19.51
N ASP A 161 3.30 17.51 -18.51
CA ASP A 161 4.62 18.00 -18.06
C ASP A 161 5.80 17.29 -18.75
N GLY A 162 5.52 16.35 -19.66
CA GLY A 162 6.51 15.56 -20.41
C GLY A 162 6.44 14.05 -20.16
N PRO A 163 7.30 13.25 -20.79
CA PRO A 163 7.28 11.80 -20.67
C PRO A 163 7.82 11.34 -19.30
N VAL A 164 7.06 10.47 -18.63
CA VAL A 164 7.45 9.77 -17.40
C VAL A 164 7.91 8.36 -17.76
N ARG A 165 9.07 7.96 -17.24
CA ARG A 165 9.67 6.64 -17.48
C ARG A 165 9.71 5.82 -16.20
N LEU A 166 9.11 4.63 -16.23
CA LEU A 166 9.08 3.71 -15.10
C LEU A 166 9.79 2.41 -15.48
N LYS A 167 10.90 2.11 -14.80
CA LYS A 167 11.62 0.84 -14.94
C LYS A 167 10.92 -0.23 -14.11
N LEU A 168 10.52 -1.33 -14.74
CA LEU A 168 10.05 -2.51 -14.01
C LEU A 168 11.24 -3.36 -13.64
N VAL A 169 11.37 -3.66 -12.35
CA VAL A 169 12.60 -4.24 -11.80
C VAL A 169 12.45 -5.69 -11.36
N LYS A 170 11.23 -6.12 -10.98
CA LYS A 170 10.92 -7.52 -10.68
C LYS A 170 9.41 -7.78 -10.60
N PRO A 171 8.95 -9.04 -10.77
CA PRO A 171 7.60 -9.46 -10.44
C PRO A 171 7.28 -9.31 -8.94
N CYS A 172 6.00 -9.09 -8.62
CA CYS A 172 5.51 -8.97 -7.24
C CYS A 172 5.12 -10.34 -6.67
N SER A 173 5.96 -10.89 -5.80
CA SER A 173 5.63 -12.09 -5.02
C SER A 173 4.44 -11.82 -4.10
N ARG A 174 3.37 -12.61 -4.20
CA ARG A 174 2.14 -12.39 -3.44
C ARG A 174 2.22 -13.03 -2.05
N CYS A 175 1.86 -12.24 -1.03
CA CYS A 175 1.62 -12.72 0.33
C CYS A 175 0.14 -13.08 0.52
N GLN A 176 -0.32 -13.23 1.76
CA GLN A 176 -1.73 -13.56 2.06
C GLN A 176 -2.71 -12.38 1.91
N ILE A 177 -2.23 -11.13 1.77
CA ILE A 177 -3.09 -9.94 1.68
C ILE A 177 -4.18 -10.05 0.59
N PRO A 178 -3.92 -10.57 -0.62
CA PRO A 178 -4.96 -10.72 -1.64
C PRO A 178 -6.12 -11.65 -1.25
N ASN A 179 -5.98 -12.45 -0.19
CA ASN A 179 -7.09 -13.24 0.36
C ASN A 179 -8.04 -12.38 1.18
N VAL A 180 -7.62 -11.22 1.67
CA VAL A 180 -8.48 -10.29 2.41
C VAL A 180 -9.45 -9.58 1.46
N ASP A 181 -10.75 -9.66 1.74
CA ASP A 181 -11.77 -8.87 1.07
C ASP A 181 -11.70 -7.41 1.56
N PRO A 182 -11.44 -6.42 0.68
CA PRO A 182 -11.32 -5.02 1.07
C PRO A 182 -12.65 -4.36 1.47
N THR A 183 -13.77 -5.08 1.33
CA THR A 183 -15.13 -4.64 1.67
C THR A 183 -15.59 -5.21 3.00
N THR A 184 -15.25 -6.47 3.30
CA THR A 184 -15.66 -7.13 4.56
C THR A 184 -14.53 -7.21 5.60
N GLY A 185 -13.27 -7.12 5.18
CA GLY A 185 -12.11 -7.28 6.06
C GLY A 185 -11.91 -8.73 6.52
N GLU A 186 -12.46 -9.69 5.78
CA GLU A 186 -12.38 -11.13 6.04
C GLU A 186 -11.43 -11.80 5.03
N MET A 187 -10.85 -12.94 5.41
CA MET A 187 -9.96 -13.76 4.55
C MET A 187 -10.73 -14.71 3.64
#